data_AF-A0A3N5EGS0-F1
#
_entry.id   AF-A0A3N5EGS0-F1
#
_cell.length_a   1.000
_cell.length_b   1.000
_cell.length_c   1.000
_cell.angle_alpha   90.00
_cell.angle_beta   90.00
_cell.angle_gamma   90.00
#
_symmetry.space_group_name_H-M   'P 1'
#
loop_
_entity.id
_entity.type
_entity.pdbx_description
1 polymer ?
#
loop_
_entity_poly.entity_id
_entity_poly.type
_entity_poly.pdbx_seq_one_letter_code
_entity_poly.pdbx_strand_id
1 'polypeptide(L)' 'MRLSGPLALVVAFLVPAVTAWAQVQEPNFAQTTYVADPAFNDATGMAWAPDGTNRLFVAMKGGAIRIVQNGALLATP' A
#
# COMPACT_ATOMS: atom_id res chain seq x y z
N MET A 1 0.82 19.52 49.75
CA MET A 1 -0.46 19.06 49.15
C MET A 1 -0.23 17.68 48.56
N ARG A 2 -0.84 16.63 49.11
CA ARG A 2 -0.66 15.25 48.64
C ARG A 2 -1.82 14.91 47.70
N LEU A 3 -1.52 14.70 46.43
CA LEU A 3 -2.53 14.34 45.42
C LEU A 3 -3.07 12.93 45.75
N SER A 4 -4.38 12.79 45.96
CA SER A 4 -5.03 11.52 46.28
C SER A 4 -5.04 10.57 45.07
N GLY A 5 -4.66 9.30 45.29
CA GLY A 5 -4.48 8.25 44.26
C GLY A 5 -5.53 8.13 43.15
N PRO A 6 -6.86 8.27 43.39
CA PRO A 6 -7.84 8.15 42.32
C PRO A 6 -7.83 9.34 41.34
N LEU A 7 -7.43 10.53 41.79
CA LEU A 7 -7.36 11.73 40.94
C LEU A 7 -6.19 11.64 39.94
N ALA A 8 -5.09 11.01 40.35
CA ALA A 8 -3.94 10.77 39.47
C ALA A 8 -4.26 9.78 38.33
N LEU A 9 -5.15 8.82 38.59
CA LEU A 9 -5.54 7.80 37.61
C LEU A 9 -6.42 8.37 36.49
N VAL A 10 -7.33 9.29 36.82
CA VAL A 10 -8.21 9.96 35.85
C VAL A 10 -7.43 10.91 34.94
N VAL A 11 -6.46 11.63 35.50
CA VAL A 11 -5.58 12.53 34.72
C VAL A 11 -4.71 11.76 33.73
N ALA A 12 -4.27 10.54 34.06
CA ALA A 12 -3.48 9.70 33.17
C ALA A 12 -4.26 9.18 31.94
N PHE A 13 -5.59 9.06 32.05
CA PHE A 13 -6.47 8.62 30.95
C PHE A 13 -6.91 9.75 30.01
N LEU A 14 -6.64 11.01 30.37
CA LEU A 14 -6.95 12.20 29.57
C LEU A 14 -5.80 12.63 28.64
N VAL A 15 -4.68 11.90 28.63
CA VAL A 15 -3.62 12.11 27.65
C VAL A 15 -4.16 11.70 26.29
N PRO A 16 -4.32 12.61 25.32
CA PRO A 16 -4.91 12.29 24.03
C PRO A 16 -4.07 11.21 23.35
N ALA A 17 -4.79 10.17 22.91
CA ALA A 17 -4.27 9.13 22.05
C ALA A 17 -3.68 9.77 20.78
N VAL A 18 -2.38 9.57 20.59
CA VAL A 18 -1.71 9.37 19.30
C VAL A 18 -1.80 10.56 18.32
N THR A 19 -0.76 11.39 18.31
CA THR A 19 -0.37 12.06 17.05
C THR A 19 0.17 10.99 16.11
N ALA A 20 -0.71 10.32 15.38
CA ALA A 20 -0.31 9.58 14.21
C ALA A 20 0.11 10.64 13.20
N TRP A 21 1.41 10.86 13.03
CA TRP A 21 1.90 11.69 11.94
C TRP A 21 1.55 10.96 10.64
N ALA A 22 0.47 11.41 9.99
CA ALA A 22 0.24 11.08 8.60
C ALA A 22 1.48 11.50 7.82
N GLN A 23 2.03 10.60 6.99
CA GLN A 23 3.12 10.99 6.10
C GLN A 23 2.62 12.12 5.20
N VAL A 24 3.40 13.21 5.15
CA VAL A 24 3.15 14.30 4.22
C VAL A 24 3.32 13.74 2.81
N GLN A 25 2.23 13.69 2.06
CA GLN A 25 2.27 13.33 0.64
C GLN A 25 3.03 14.41 -0.12
N GLU A 26 3.90 13.99 -1.06
CA GLU A 26 4.63 14.96 -1.87
C GLU A 26 3.65 15.87 -2.64
N PRO A 27 3.86 17.20 -2.65
CA PRO A 27 2.92 18.15 -3.27
C PRO A 27 2.58 17.88 -4.74
N ASN A 28 3.44 17.13 -5.44
CA ASN A 28 3.29 16.83 -6.87
C ASN A 28 3.11 15.32 -7.16
N PHE A 29 2.77 14.51 -6.15
CA PHE A 29 2.46 13.11 -6.39
C PHE A 29 1.14 13.00 -7.17
N ALA A 30 1.20 12.35 -8.33
CA ALA A 30 0.03 11.99 -9.12
C ALA A 30 0.00 10.48 -9.32
N GLN A 31 -1.20 9.90 -9.18
CA GLN A 31 -1.44 8.49 -9.42
C GLN A 31 -2.35 8.34 -10.64
N THR A 32 -1.99 7.41 -11.52
CA THR A 32 -2.82 7.00 -12.65
C THR A 32 -2.98 5.49 -12.65
N THR A 33 -4.11 5.01 -13.13
CA THR A 33 -4.32 3.59 -13.38
C THR A 33 -3.49 3.19 -14.59
N TYR A 34 -2.56 2.25 -14.41
CA TYR A 34 -1.77 1.72 -15.52
C TYR A 34 -2.57 0.70 -16.34
N VAL A 35 -3.11 -0.32 -15.67
CA VAL A 35 -4.03 -1.32 -16.25
C VAL A 35 -5.09 -1.68 -15.21
N ALA A 36 -6.36 -1.75 -15.62
CA ALA A 36 -7.45 -2.25 -14.78
C ALA A 36 -7.96 -3.56 -15.37
N ASP A 37 -7.79 -4.66 -14.63
CA ASP A 37 -8.29 -5.98 -15.03
C ASP A 37 -8.60 -6.81 -13.76
N PRO A 38 -9.75 -7.53 -13.70
CA PRO A 38 -10.08 -8.44 -12.60
C PRO A 38 -9.04 -9.54 -12.35
N ALA A 39 -8.19 -9.84 -13.33
CA ALA A 39 -7.09 -10.80 -13.22
C ALA A 39 -6.03 -10.41 -12.15
N PHE A 40 -6.11 -9.20 -11.57
CA PHE A 40 -5.21 -8.72 -10.52
C PHE A 40 -5.81 -8.71 -9.11
N ASN A 41 -7.04 -9.22 -8.92
CA ASN A 41 -7.72 -9.18 -7.62
C ASN A 41 -6.94 -9.86 -6.48
N ASP A 42 -6.05 -10.80 -6.79
CA ASP A 42 -5.20 -11.51 -5.85
C ASP A 42 -3.69 -11.24 -6.07
N ALA A 43 -3.34 -10.10 -6.67
CA ALA A 43 -1.95 -9.69 -6.86
C ALA A 43 -1.23 -9.47 -5.51
N THR A 44 -0.04 -10.05 -5.36
CA THR A 44 0.78 -9.96 -4.15
C THR A 44 2.10 -9.22 -4.35
N GLY A 45 2.51 -8.97 -5.59
CA GLY A 45 3.73 -8.25 -5.90
C GLY A 45 3.89 -7.98 -7.39
N MET A 46 4.77 -7.04 -7.74
CA MET A 46 5.03 -6.66 -9.12
C MET A 46 6.46 -6.15 -9.31
N ALA A 47 7.06 -6.41 -10.46
CA ALA A 47 8.40 -5.94 -10.81
C ALA A 47 8.55 -5.74 -12.32
N TRP A 48 9.28 -4.68 -12.70
CA TRP A 48 9.64 -4.42 -14.09
C TRP A 48 10.76 -5.36 -14.56
N ALA A 49 10.65 -5.81 -15.81
CA ALA A 49 11.71 -6.53 -16.48
C ALA A 49 12.93 -5.62 -16.70
N PRO A 50 14.16 -6.08 -16.44
CA PRO A 50 15.38 -5.28 -16.64
C PRO A 50 15.89 -5.29 -18.10
N ASP A 51 15.10 -5.83 -19.04
CA ASP A 51 15.51 -6.15 -20.41
C ASP A 51 15.08 -5.12 -21.47
N GLY A 52 14.49 -3.99 -21.05
CA GLY A 52 14.01 -2.95 -21.95
C GLY A 52 12.73 -3.30 -22.72
N THR A 53 12.10 -4.46 -22.46
CA THR A 53 10.88 -4.91 -23.17
C THR A 53 9.59 -4.25 -22.69
N ASN A 54 9.68 -3.40 -21.66
CA ASN A 54 8.54 -2.74 -21.01
C ASN A 54 7.49 -3.74 -20.51
N ARG A 55 7.98 -4.87 -19.97
CA ARG A 55 7.17 -5.89 -19.32
C ARG A 55 7.14 -5.65 -17.81
N LEU A 56 5.95 -5.67 -17.26
CA LEU A 56 5.69 -5.73 -15.83
C LEU A 56 5.20 -7.14 -15.49
N PHE A 57 5.92 -7.83 -14.62
CA PHE A 57 5.51 -9.12 -14.08
C PHE A 57 4.73 -8.88 -12.80
N VAL A 58 3.56 -9.52 -12.68
CA VAL A 58 2.71 -9.43 -11.48
C VAL A 58 2.50 -10.83 -10.93
N ALA A 59 2.91 -11.05 -9.67
CA ALA A 59 2.76 -12.31 -8.96
C ALA A 59 1.37 -12.39 -8.31
N MET A 60 0.63 -13.45 -8.63
CA MET A 60 -0.69 -13.72 -8.05
C MET A 60 -0.55 -14.65 -6.84
N LYS A 61 -1.42 -14.50 -5.85
CA LYS A 61 -1.48 -15.38 -4.67
C LYS A 61 -1.61 -16.85 -5.05
N GLY A 62 -2.33 -17.15 -6.14
CA GLY A 62 -2.47 -18.51 -6.68
C GLY A 62 -1.23 -19.09 -7.37
N GLY A 63 -0.11 -18.37 -7.40
CA GLY A 63 1.15 -18.81 -8.03
C GLY A 63 1.29 -18.50 -9.52
N ALA A 64 0.24 -17.98 -10.15
CA ALA A 64 0.31 -17.52 -11.54
C ALA A 64 1.12 -16.23 -11.66
N ILE A 65 1.82 -16.08 -12.78
CA ILE A 65 2.46 -14.81 -13.16
C ILE A 65 1.68 -14.20 -14.32
N ARG A 66 1.20 -12.96 -14.13
CA ARG A 66 0.61 -12.15 -15.20
C ARG A 66 1.68 -11.25 -15.80
N ILE A 67 1.58 -11.01 -17.10
CA ILE A 67 2.50 -10.14 -17.83
C ILE A 67 1.69 -8.99 -18.42
N VAL A 68 2.00 -7.77 -17.99
CA VAL A 68 1.58 -6.55 -18.68
C VAL A 68 2.73 -6.10 -19.55
N GLN A 69 2.47 -5.82 -20.83
CA GLN A 69 3.47 -5.28 -21.74
C GLN A 69 2.93 -4.04 -22.43
N ASN A 70 3.69 -2.94 -22.39
CA ASN A 70 3.28 -1.65 -22.98
C ASN A 70 1.86 -1.20 -22.54
N GLY A 71 1.49 -1.44 -21.28
CA GLY A 71 0.18 -1.06 -20.74
C GLY A 71 -0.98 -2.00 -21.13
N ALA A 72 -0.72 -3.17 -21.72
CA ALA A 72 -1.73 -4.16 -22.02
C ALA A 72 -1.45 -5.49 -21.30
N LEU A 73 -2.49 -6.10 -20.72
CA LEU A 73 -2.40 -7.46 -20.18
C LEU A 73 -2.27 -8.47 -21.33
N LEU A 74 -1.25 -9.31 -21.29
CA LEU A 74 -1.07 -10.39 -22.25
C LEU A 74 -1.92 -11.61 -21.89
N ALA A 75 -2.37 -12.35 -22.91
CA ALA A 75 -3.06 -13.62 -22.71
C ALA A 75 -2.14 -14.62 -22.00
N THR A 76 -2.70 -15.38 -21.06
CA THR A 76 -2.05 -16.57 -20.53
C THR A 76 -2.07 -17.67 -21.60
N PRO A 77 -0.97 -18.42 -21.77
CA PRO A 77 -0.97 -19.67 -22.54
C PRO A 77 -2.05 -20.66 -22.07
#